data_AF-A0A920ATC6-F1
#
_entry.id   AF-A0A920ATC6-F1
#
_cell.length_a   1.000
_cell.length_b   1.000
_cell.length_c   1.000
_cell.angle_alpha   90.00
_cell.angle_beta   90.00
_cell.angle_gamma   90.00
#
_symmetry.space_group_name_H-M   'P 1'
#
loop_
_entity.id
_entity.type
_entity.pdbx_description
1 polymer ?
#
loop_
_entity_poly.entity_id
_entity_poly.type
_entity_poly.pdbx_seq_one_letter_code
_entity_poly.pdbx_strand_id
1 'polypeptide(L)'
;MGFGSYKSIKIKNIYLTKDSDHYIELSGDINFFFFNDNLVDYWLSTFRLPGYPIVLNIFSNFLDIKYAVYLNFVADLVTLFLLYKLLSMYFESKFTYIGCIIFLTNTNILMSSTQIMTESLSTMLLIASYYYFKNKNIFISGIFIALLSIFKPLGIYLVLMYFYY
;
A
#
# COMPACT_ATOMS: atom_id res chain seq x y z
N MET A 1 30.72 -20.85 1.63
CA MET A 1 31.41 -19.54 1.70
C MET A 1 30.37 -18.51 2.10
N GLY A 2 30.53 -17.93 3.30
CA GLY A 2 29.50 -17.13 3.96
C GLY A 2 29.33 -15.75 3.33
N PHE A 3 28.10 -15.45 2.92
CA PHE A 3 27.66 -14.08 2.64
C PHE A 3 27.45 -13.38 4.00
N GLY A 4 28.53 -12.78 4.49
CA GLY A 4 28.56 -12.08 5.77
C GLY A 4 27.56 -10.93 5.83
N SER A 5 26.57 -11.04 6.71
CA SER A 5 26.56 -10.43 8.06
C SER A 5 27.05 -8.96 8.23
N TYR A 6 27.37 -8.20 7.18
CA TYR A 6 28.04 -6.90 7.29
C TYR A 6 27.26 -5.69 6.76
N LYS A 7 26.10 -5.86 6.13
CA LYS A 7 25.22 -4.71 5.79
C LYS A 7 24.01 -4.53 6.70
N SER A 8 23.72 -5.50 7.56
CA SER A 8 22.60 -5.48 8.51
C SER A 8 22.85 -4.65 9.78
N ILE A 9 24.07 -4.13 10.00
CA ILE A 9 24.44 -3.54 11.31
C ILE A 9 24.57 -2.01 11.28
N LYS A 10 24.66 -1.36 10.11
CA LYS A 10 24.91 0.10 10.03
C LYS A 10 23.79 0.99 9.49
N ILE A 11 22.62 0.44 9.13
CA ILE A 11 21.41 1.22 8.79
C ILE A 11 20.37 1.05 9.91
N LYS A 12 20.83 1.03 11.17
CA LYS A 12 19.95 0.80 12.33
C LYS A 12 19.27 2.07 12.86
N ASN A 13 19.60 3.23 12.29
CA ASN A 13 19.08 4.50 12.79
C ASN A 13 18.26 5.19 11.69
N ILE A 14 16.94 5.19 11.91
CA ILE A 14 15.93 6.22 11.55
C ILE A 14 14.71 5.71 10.76
N TYR A 15 14.74 4.58 10.01
CA TYR A 15 13.65 4.32 9.03
C TYR A 15 13.00 2.93 8.99
N LEU A 16 13.26 2.02 9.94
CA LEU A 16 12.75 0.65 9.83
C LEU A 16 12.07 0.21 11.12
N THR A 17 10.74 0.28 11.11
CA THR A 17 9.89 -0.50 12.04
C THR A 17 9.95 -1.98 11.63
N LYS A 18 9.66 -2.89 12.57
CA LYS A 18 9.62 -4.35 12.32
C LYS A 18 8.82 -4.71 11.06
N ASP A 19 7.78 -3.94 10.76
CA ASP A 19 6.98 -4.15 9.57
C ASP A 19 7.68 -3.79 8.26
N SER A 20 8.49 -2.75 8.26
CA SER A 20 9.27 -2.38 7.07
C SER A 20 10.28 -3.47 6.73
N ASP A 21 10.98 -4.02 7.74
CA ASP A 21 11.98 -5.08 7.56
C ASP A 21 11.36 -6.33 6.92
N HIS A 22 10.20 -6.76 7.42
CA HIS A 22 9.50 -7.92 6.88
C HIS A 22 9.08 -7.72 5.41
N TYR A 23 8.60 -6.52 5.03
CA TYR A 23 8.23 -6.26 3.63
C TYR A 23 9.45 -6.26 2.70
N ILE A 24 10.58 -5.71 3.17
CA ILE A 24 11.84 -5.72 2.41
C ILE A 24 12.34 -7.16 2.24
N GLU A 25 12.34 -7.96 3.30
CA GLU A 25 12.73 -9.37 3.26
C GLU A 25 11.89 -10.16 2.26
N LEU A 26 10.56 -10.06 2.34
CA LEU A 26 9.63 -10.72 1.42
C LEU A 26 9.83 -10.28 -0.03
N SER A 27 10.22 -9.02 -0.25
CA SER A 27 10.48 -8.49 -1.60
C SER A 27 11.81 -8.98 -2.20
N GLY A 28 12.75 -9.42 -1.36
CA GLY A 28 14.07 -9.89 -1.80
C GLY A 28 14.03 -11.20 -2.58
N ASP A 29 13.10 -12.09 -2.23
CA ASP A 29 12.90 -13.37 -2.91
C ASP A 29 11.42 -13.78 -2.96
N ILE A 30 10.66 -13.12 -3.84
CA ILE A 30 9.21 -13.35 -4.00
C ILE A 30 8.91 -14.81 -4.34
N ASN A 31 9.72 -15.43 -5.21
CA ASN A 31 9.52 -16.80 -5.64
C ASN A 31 9.67 -17.76 -4.47
N PHE A 32 10.71 -17.55 -3.65
CA PHE A 32 10.89 -18.33 -2.43
C PHE A 32 9.74 -18.14 -1.45
N PHE A 33 9.29 -16.92 -1.18
CA PHE A 33 8.32 -16.69 -0.10
C PHE A 33 6.85 -16.94 -0.47
N PHE A 34 6.47 -16.82 -1.74
CA PHE A 34 5.06 -16.90 -2.17
C PHE A 34 4.76 -18.02 -3.17
N PHE A 35 5.79 -18.59 -3.81
CA PHE A 35 5.64 -19.60 -4.86
C PHE A 35 6.47 -20.86 -4.61
N ASN A 36 6.82 -21.12 -3.35
CA ASN A 36 7.55 -22.31 -2.92
C ASN A 36 6.76 -23.07 -1.86
N ASP A 37 6.48 -24.34 -2.12
CA ASP A 37 5.72 -25.21 -1.22
C ASP A 37 6.57 -25.75 -0.05
N ASN A 38 7.89 -25.62 -0.10
CA ASN A 38 8.85 -26.17 0.87
C ASN A 38 9.41 -25.13 1.84
N LEU A 39 8.58 -24.22 2.34
CA LEU A 39 9.00 -23.19 3.30
C LEU A 39 9.08 -23.75 4.73
N VAL A 40 10.28 -23.72 5.32
CA VAL A 40 10.50 -24.06 6.75
C VAL A 40 9.96 -22.95 7.66
N ASP A 41 10.03 -21.68 7.22
CA ASP A 41 9.56 -20.50 7.95
C ASP A 41 8.37 -19.82 7.24
N TYR A 42 7.21 -20.49 7.25
CA TYR A 42 5.96 -20.02 6.66
C TYR A 42 5.33 -18.80 7.38
N TRP A 43 5.79 -18.45 8.59
CA TRP A 43 5.19 -17.40 9.39
C TRP A 43 5.23 -16.02 8.71
N LEU A 44 6.31 -15.65 8.02
CA LEU A 44 6.41 -14.31 7.45
C LEU A 44 5.46 -14.11 6.25
N SER A 45 5.34 -15.13 5.39
CA SER A 45 4.49 -15.10 4.19
C SER A 45 3.02 -15.39 4.47
N THR A 46 2.69 -16.08 5.57
CA THR A 46 1.28 -16.36 5.93
C THR A 46 0.53 -15.11 6.38
N PHE A 47 1.19 -14.17 7.07
CA PHE A 47 0.54 -12.98 7.63
C PHE A 47 0.57 -11.76 6.70
N ARG A 48 1.26 -11.85 5.55
CA ARG A 48 1.42 -10.72 4.63
C ARG A 48 1.10 -11.14 3.22
N LEU A 49 0.22 -10.38 2.60
CA LEU A 49 -0.15 -10.61 1.21
C LEU A 49 0.97 -10.14 0.26
N PRO A 50 1.09 -10.75 -0.93
CA PRO A 50 2.21 -10.51 -1.82
C PRO A 50 2.19 -9.15 -2.52
N GLY A 51 1.09 -8.39 -2.48
CA GLY A 51 0.90 -7.19 -3.30
C GLY A 51 1.97 -6.13 -3.09
N TYR A 52 2.24 -5.77 -1.84
CA TYR A 52 3.28 -4.77 -1.55
C TYR A 52 4.71 -5.29 -1.75
N PRO A 53 5.08 -6.51 -1.31
CA PRO A 53 6.35 -7.13 -1.70
C PRO A 53 6.62 -7.13 -3.21
N ILE A 54 5.59 -7.44 -4.03
CA ILE A 54 5.69 -7.37 -5.50
C ILE A 54 6.02 -5.95 -5.98
N VAL A 55 5.34 -4.93 -5.46
CA VAL A 55 5.64 -3.54 -5.81
C VAL A 55 7.07 -3.16 -5.43
N LEU A 56 7.52 -3.55 -4.23
CA LEU A 56 8.87 -3.26 -3.76
C LEU A 56 9.95 -3.94 -4.62
N ASN A 57 9.72 -5.19 -5.04
CA ASN A 57 10.64 -5.92 -5.90
C ASN A 57 10.72 -5.30 -7.31
N ILE A 58 9.57 -4.91 -7.88
CA ILE A 58 9.57 -4.21 -9.18
C ILE A 58 10.31 -2.88 -9.05
N PHE A 59 10.06 -2.12 -7.97
CA PHE A 59 10.70 -0.84 -7.72
C PHE A 59 12.21 -0.96 -7.52
N SER A 60 12.67 -2.01 -6.83
CA SER A 60 14.09 -2.22 -6.54
C SER A 60 14.94 -2.50 -7.80
N ASN A 61 14.30 -2.90 -8.90
CA ASN A 61 14.96 -3.02 -10.20
C ASN A 61 15.36 -1.66 -10.80
N PHE A 62 14.74 -0.56 -10.36
CA PHE A 62 14.98 0.78 -10.89
C PHE A 62 15.71 1.70 -9.89
N LEU A 63 15.42 1.56 -8.59
CA LEU A 63 15.91 2.45 -7.54
C LEU A 63 16.29 1.65 -6.29
N ASP A 64 17.19 2.20 -5.48
CA ASP A 64 17.53 1.62 -4.17
C ASP A 64 16.29 1.57 -3.27
N ILE A 65 16.09 0.45 -2.57
CA ILE A 65 14.90 0.15 -1.76
C ILE A 65 14.65 1.21 -0.66
N LYS A 66 15.71 1.90 -0.20
CA LYS A 66 15.58 3.01 0.75
C LYS A 66 14.70 4.15 0.23
N TYR A 67 14.54 4.26 -1.09
CA TYR A 67 13.69 5.25 -1.74
C TYR A 67 12.24 4.78 -1.90
N ALA A 68 11.89 3.55 -1.49
CA ALA A 68 10.53 3.04 -1.60
C ALA A 68 9.52 3.84 -0.78
N VAL A 69 9.96 4.54 0.28
CA VAL A 69 9.11 5.47 1.06
C VAL A 69 8.51 6.57 0.16
N TYR A 70 9.20 6.98 -0.91
CA TYR A 70 8.66 7.95 -1.87
C TYR A 70 7.46 7.42 -2.65
N LEU A 71 7.31 6.10 -2.83
CA LEU A 71 6.09 5.53 -3.40
C LEU A 71 4.87 5.81 -2.52
N ASN A 72 5.04 5.77 -1.20
CA ASN A 72 3.96 6.03 -0.26
C ASN A 72 3.52 7.50 -0.34
N PHE A 73 4.46 8.43 -0.41
CA PHE A 73 4.14 9.85 -0.65
C PHE A 73 3.40 10.09 -1.97
N VAL A 74 3.82 9.43 -3.06
CA VAL A 74 3.11 9.52 -4.34
C VAL A 74 1.69 8.95 -4.22
N ALA A 75 1.53 7.80 -3.55
CA ALA A 75 0.23 7.21 -3.31
C ALA A 75 -0.69 8.13 -2.48
N ASP A 76 -0.16 8.81 -1.47
CA ASP A 76 -0.92 9.75 -0.64
C ASP A 76 -1.33 11.01 -1.42
N LEU A 77 -0.48 11.52 -2.31
CA LEU A 77 -0.83 12.63 -3.22
C LEU A 77 -1.96 12.24 -4.18
N VAL A 78 -1.87 11.03 -4.77
CA VAL A 78 -2.95 10.50 -5.63
C VAL A 78 -4.24 10.32 -4.83
N THR A 79 -4.13 9.81 -3.59
CA THR A 79 -5.27 9.64 -2.69
C THR A 79 -5.93 10.98 -2.37
N LEU A 80 -5.14 12.00 -2.03
CA LEU A 80 -5.64 13.36 -1.77
C LEU A 80 -6.39 13.93 -2.98
N PHE A 81 -5.83 13.78 -4.18
CA PHE A 81 -6.48 14.23 -5.42
C PHE A 81 -7.82 13.53 -5.65
N LEU A 82 -7.87 12.21 -5.51
CA LEU A 82 -9.10 11.43 -5.68
C LEU A 82 -10.12 11.76 -4.58
N LEU A 83 -9.66 11.95 -3.35
CA LEU A 83 -10.50 12.34 -2.21
C LEU A 83 -11.13 13.71 -2.45
N TYR A 84 -10.36 14.69 -2.94
CA TYR A 84 -10.88 16.00 -3.33
C TYR A 84 -11.99 15.86 -4.36
N LYS A 85 -11.75 15.08 -5.44
CA LYS A 85 -12.75 14.84 -6.48
C LYS A 85 -14.00 14.19 -5.91
N LEU A 86 -13.85 13.23 -5.01
CA LEU A 86 -14.97 12.51 -4.42
C LEU A 86 -15.78 13.41 -3.48
N LEU A 87 -15.14 14.13 -2.57
CA LEU A 87 -15.81 15.04 -1.65
C LEU A 87 -16.55 16.16 -2.40
N SER A 88 -15.98 16.67 -3.50
CA SER A 88 -16.62 17.68 -4.34
C SER A 88 -17.91 17.23 -5.02
N MET A 89 -18.20 15.91 -5.07
CA MET A 89 -19.48 15.39 -5.56
C MET A 89 -20.62 15.55 -4.56
N TYR A 90 -20.31 15.68 -3.27
CA TYR A 90 -21.28 15.64 -2.18
C TYR A 90 -21.33 16.93 -1.37
N PHE A 91 -20.24 17.69 -1.33
CA PHE A 91 -20.09 18.83 -0.45
C PHE A 91 -19.65 20.08 -1.21
N GLU A 92 -19.98 21.25 -0.64
CA GLU A 92 -19.46 22.53 -1.11
C GLU A 92 -17.93 22.60 -0.99
N SER A 93 -17.32 23.53 -1.74
CA SER A 93 -15.86 23.65 -1.82
C SER A 93 -15.20 23.85 -0.45
N LYS A 94 -15.81 24.61 0.46
CA LYS A 94 -15.27 24.85 1.81
C LYS A 94 -15.11 23.54 2.58
N PHE A 95 -16.14 22.70 2.60
CA PHE A 95 -16.11 21.40 3.31
C PHE A 95 -15.20 20.39 2.62
N THR A 96 -15.12 20.44 1.29
CA THR A 96 -14.16 19.63 0.51
C THR A 96 -12.72 19.92 0.93
N TYR A 97 -12.32 21.19 1.02
CA TYR A 97 -10.97 21.56 1.47
C TYR A 97 -10.70 21.15 2.91
N ILE A 98 -11.68 21.32 3.81
CA ILE A 98 -11.55 20.88 5.20
C ILE A 98 -11.30 19.36 5.26
N GLY A 99 -12.04 18.56 4.50
CA GLY A 99 -11.82 17.11 4.43
C GLY A 99 -10.42 16.72 3.94
N CYS A 100 -9.92 17.41 2.92
CA CYS A 100 -8.55 17.21 2.42
C CYS A 100 -7.48 17.59 3.47
N ILE A 101 -7.68 18.69 4.21
CA ILE A 101 -6.77 19.10 5.29
C ILE A 101 -6.77 18.05 6.41
N ILE A 102 -7.95 17.56 6.81
CA ILE A 102 -8.07 16.51 7.83
C ILE A 102 -7.34 15.23 7.40
N PHE A 103 -7.40 14.87 6.12
CA PHE A 103 -6.65 13.73 5.59
C PHE A 103 -5.13 13.97 5.71
N LEU A 104 -4.63 15.13 5.30
CA LEU A 104 -3.20 15.46 5.35
C LEU A 104 -2.64 15.56 6.77
N THR A 105 -3.42 16.04 7.72
CA THR A 105 -3.00 16.18 9.13
C THR A 105 -3.23 14.92 9.95
N ASN A 106 -3.81 13.87 9.36
CA ASN A 106 -4.03 12.62 10.05
C ASN A 106 -2.69 11.95 10.39
N THR A 107 -2.43 11.78 11.68
CA THR A 107 -1.17 11.19 12.17
C THR A 107 -0.93 9.79 11.62
N ASN A 108 -1.97 8.98 11.42
CA ASN A 108 -1.81 7.63 10.89
C ASN A 108 -1.31 7.67 9.44
N ILE A 109 -1.83 8.61 8.64
CA ILE A 109 -1.38 8.80 7.26
C ILE A 109 0.09 9.22 7.29
N LEU A 110 0.43 10.30 7.99
CA LEU A 110 1.80 10.81 8.09
C LEU A 110 2.80 9.74 8.56
N MET A 111 2.44 8.95 9.59
CA MET A 111 3.29 7.86 10.07
C MET A 111 3.47 6.79 9.00
N SER A 112 2.38 6.36 8.36
CA SER A 112 2.45 5.33 7.31
C SER A 112 3.21 5.77 6.05
N SER A 113 3.13 7.07 5.70
CA SER A 113 3.85 7.64 4.56
C SER A 113 5.37 7.63 4.74
N THR A 114 5.84 7.62 5.99
CA THR A 114 7.28 7.68 6.33
C THR A 114 7.94 6.32 6.48
N GLN A 115 7.17 5.23 6.38
CA GLN A 115 7.64 3.86 6.58
C GLN A 115 7.34 3.01 5.35
N ILE A 116 8.07 1.91 5.16
CA ILE A 116 7.81 0.95 4.07
C ILE A 116 6.64 0.07 4.52
N MET A 117 5.44 0.51 4.18
CA MET A 117 4.17 -0.04 4.67
C MET A 117 3.10 -0.03 3.57
N THR A 118 2.16 -0.97 3.65
CA THR A 118 1.07 -1.17 2.67
C THR A 118 0.01 -0.06 2.67
N GLU A 119 -0.06 0.71 3.74
CA GLU A 119 -1.15 1.57 4.16
C GLU A 119 -1.49 2.62 3.10
N SER A 120 -0.52 3.42 2.66
CA SER A 120 -0.70 4.47 1.66
C SER A 120 -1.23 3.92 0.34
N LEU A 121 -0.63 2.86 -0.19
CA LEU A 121 -1.09 2.21 -1.43
C LEU A 121 -2.47 1.57 -1.27
N SER A 122 -2.73 0.88 -0.15
CA SER A 122 -4.04 0.27 0.10
C SER A 122 -5.14 1.32 0.23
N THR A 123 -4.84 2.48 0.84
CA THR A 123 -5.78 3.60 0.94
C THR A 123 -6.03 4.23 -0.42
N MET A 124 -4.97 4.40 -1.23
CA MET A 124 -5.10 4.88 -2.61
C MET A 124 -6.00 3.96 -3.44
N LEU A 125 -5.77 2.64 -3.41
CA LEU A 125 -6.58 1.66 -4.13
C LEU A 125 -8.04 1.65 -3.66
N LEU A 126 -8.26 1.77 -2.35
CA LEU A 126 -9.60 1.88 -1.76
C LEU A 126 -10.34 3.12 -2.28
N ILE A 127 -9.74 4.31 -2.16
CA ILE A 127 -10.38 5.56 -2.60
C ILE A 127 -10.58 5.57 -4.12
N ALA A 128 -9.62 5.06 -4.89
CA ALA A 128 -9.74 4.91 -6.34
C ALA A 128 -10.91 4.01 -6.71
N SER A 129 -11.04 2.84 -6.08
CA SER A 129 -12.15 1.91 -6.35
C SER A 129 -13.51 2.58 -6.15
N TYR A 130 -13.67 3.33 -5.07
CA TYR A 130 -14.91 4.02 -4.75
C TYR A 130 -15.20 5.20 -5.67
N TYR A 131 -14.17 5.98 -6.01
CA TYR A 131 -14.29 7.09 -6.97
C TYR A 131 -14.78 6.59 -8.34
N TYR A 132 -14.18 5.53 -8.88
CA TYR A 132 -14.59 4.97 -10.18
C TYR A 132 -15.97 4.31 -10.11
N PHE A 133 -16.32 3.66 -8.98
CA PHE A 133 -17.66 3.13 -8.76
C PHE A 133 -18.72 4.23 -8.85
N LYS A 134 -18.51 5.36 -8.16
CA LYS A 134 -19.45 6.50 -8.18
C LYS A 134 -19.57 7.16 -9.56
N ASN A 135 -18.50 7.15 -10.35
CA ASN A 135 -18.54 7.61 -11.74
C ASN A 135 -19.09 6.56 -12.73
N LYS A 136 -19.70 5.46 -12.25
CA LYS A 136 -20.25 4.36 -13.07
C LYS A 136 -19.22 3.61 -13.92
N ASN A 137 -17.93 3.77 -13.64
CA ASN A 137 -16.84 3.03 -14.28
C ASN A 137 -16.57 1.72 -13.53
N ILE A 138 -17.54 0.80 -13.56
CA ILE A 138 -17.57 -0.43 -12.73
C ILE A 138 -16.37 -1.33 -13.04
N PHE A 139 -15.99 -1.48 -14.31
CA PHE A 139 -14.84 -2.30 -14.69
C PHE A 139 -13.53 -1.80 -14.06
N ILE A 140 -13.27 -0.49 -14.14
CA ILE A 140 -12.08 0.14 -13.56
C ILE A 140 -12.13 0.00 -12.03
N SER A 141 -13.28 0.23 -11.42
CA SER A 141 -13.49 0.02 -9.98
C SER A 141 -13.14 -1.42 -9.57
N GLY A 142 -13.62 -2.42 -10.31
CA GLY A 142 -13.33 -3.83 -10.09
C GLY A 142 -11.84 -4.16 -10.17
N ILE A 143 -11.09 -3.55 -11.10
CA ILE A 143 -9.62 -3.67 -11.16
C ILE A 143 -8.98 -3.16 -9.87
N PHE A 144 -9.38 -1.98 -9.38
CA PHE A 144 -8.84 -1.43 -8.13
C PHE A 144 -9.18 -2.31 -6.92
N ILE A 145 -10.36 -2.92 -6.87
CA ILE A 145 -10.75 -3.87 -5.81
C ILE A 145 -9.92 -5.16 -5.88
N ALA A 146 -9.72 -5.69 -7.08
CA ALA A 146 -8.89 -6.87 -7.30
C ALA A 146 -7.46 -6.60 -6.85
N LEU A 147 -6.88 -5.46 -7.25
CA LEU A 147 -5.56 -5.03 -6.78
C LEU A 147 -5.54 -4.86 -5.26
N LEU A 148 -6.53 -4.19 -4.66
CA LEU A 148 -6.61 -4.02 -3.20
C LEU A 148 -6.58 -5.36 -2.47
N SER A 149 -7.27 -6.38 -2.99
CA SER A 149 -7.33 -7.73 -2.41
C SER A 149 -5.95 -8.40 -2.32
N ILE A 150 -5.00 -8.02 -3.18
CA ILE A 150 -3.63 -8.55 -3.17
C ILE A 150 -2.77 -7.79 -2.14
N PHE A 151 -3.17 -6.60 -1.70
CA PHE A 151 -2.44 -5.81 -0.69
C PHE A 151 -3.00 -6.03 0.72
N LYS A 152 -4.32 -6.06 0.85
CA LYS A 152 -5.05 -6.28 2.10
C LYS A 152 -6.28 -7.14 1.82
N PRO A 153 -6.72 -7.99 2.78
CA PRO A 153 -7.95 -8.77 2.63
C PRO A 153 -9.22 -7.91 2.72
N LEU A 154 -9.13 -6.60 2.43
CA LEU A 154 -10.23 -5.63 2.45
C LEU A 154 -11.06 -5.64 1.16
N GLY A 155 -10.48 -6.07 0.04
CA GLY A 155 -11.17 -6.00 -1.25
C GLY A 155 -12.43 -6.87 -1.32
N ILE A 156 -12.45 -8.04 -0.66
CA ILE A 156 -13.64 -8.89 -0.57
C ILE A 156 -14.81 -8.16 0.12
N TYR A 157 -14.54 -7.41 1.19
CA TYR A 157 -15.58 -6.65 1.88
C TYR A 157 -16.14 -5.53 1.01
N LEU A 158 -15.31 -4.89 0.16
CA LEU A 158 -15.79 -3.88 -0.79
C LEU A 158 -16.73 -4.46 -1.85
N VAL A 159 -16.41 -5.66 -2.38
CA VAL A 159 -17.29 -6.34 -3.33
C VAL A 159 -18.67 -6.52 -2.72
N LEU A 160 -18.75 -7.02 -1.48
CA LEU A 160 -20.03 -7.22 -0.78
C LEU A 160 -20.80 -5.90 -0.58
N MET A 161 -20.10 -4.82 -0.21
CA MET A 161 -20.72 -3.51 -0.05
C MET A 161 -21.26 -2.95 -1.37
N TYR A 162 -20.55 -3.15 -2.48
CA TYR A 162 -20.96 -2.59 -3.78
C TYR A 162 -22.08 -3.40 -4.44
N PHE A 163 -22.17 -4.70 -4.19
CA PHE A 163 -23.31 -5.50 -4.64
C PHE A 163 -24.63 -5.10 -3.97
N TYR A 164 -24.58 -4.57 -2.75
CA TYR A 164 -25.77 -4.17 -2.00
C TYR A 164 -26.28 -2.76 -2.38
N TYR A 165 -25.48 -1.97 -3.11
CA TYR A 165 -25.75 -0.56 -3.42
C TYR A 165 -26.17 -0.37 -4.88
#